data_AF-A0A3A9SJ71-F1
#
_entry.id   AF-A0A3A9SJ71-F1
#
_cell.length_a   1.000
_cell.length_b   1.000
_cell.length_c   1.000
_cell.angle_alpha   90.00
_cell.angle_beta   90.00
_cell.angle_gamma   90.00
#
_symmetry.space_group_name_H-M   'P 1'
#
loop_
_entity.id
_entity.type
_entity.pdbx_description
1 polymer ?
#
loop_
_entity_poly.entity_id
_entity_poly.type
_entity_poly.pdbx_seq_one_letter_code
_entity_poly.pdbx_strand_id
1 'polypeptide(L)'
;MSDHSLYIDTFVYTGIVNEIKNKASSCQLAEKPLESIKTWGGTDVGKIMKEVLDSVYATEELYKKQSSYSLPAALFKLRDSVVNTDKALSKSIKVEQDSNGE
;
A
#
# COMPACT_ATOMS: atom_id res chain seq x y z
N MET A 1 -15.73 22.69 -14.31
CA MET A 1 -16.25 21.42 -13.77
C MET A 1 -15.09 20.44 -13.79
N SER A 2 -14.63 19.98 -12.64
CA SER A 2 -13.62 18.94 -12.56
C SER A 2 -14.27 17.62 -12.94
N ASP A 3 -13.73 16.96 -13.96
CA ASP A 3 -14.19 15.64 -14.37
C ASP A 3 -14.04 14.66 -13.19
N HIS A 4 -15.11 13.99 -12.80
CA HIS A 4 -15.14 13.04 -11.67
C HIS A 4 -15.38 11.61 -12.17
N SER A 5 -14.78 11.27 -13.31
CA SER A 5 -14.83 9.92 -13.86
C SER A 5 -13.73 9.05 -13.26
N LEU A 6 -14.11 7.92 -12.66
CA LEU A 6 -13.19 6.91 -12.15
C LEU A 6 -13.43 5.60 -12.91
N TYR A 7 -12.42 5.14 -13.65
CA TYR A 7 -12.43 3.83 -14.31
C TYR A 7 -11.38 2.95 -13.66
N ILE A 8 -11.82 1.87 -13.00
CA ILE A 8 -10.94 0.91 -12.33
C ILE A 8 -11.34 -0.50 -12.74
N ASP A 9 -10.41 -1.23 -13.35
CA ASP A 9 -10.45 -2.69 -13.35
C ASP A 9 -10.06 -3.18 -11.95
N THR A 10 -11.05 -3.66 -11.20
CA THR A 10 -10.88 -4.05 -9.81
C THR A 10 -9.93 -5.24 -9.61
N PHE A 11 -9.79 -6.12 -10.62
CA PHE A 11 -8.88 -7.26 -10.57
C PHE A 11 -7.43 -6.80 -10.76
N VAL A 12 -7.16 -6.04 -11.83
CA VAL A 12 -5.83 -5.47 -12.09
C VAL A 12 -5.39 -4.57 -10.95
N TYR A 13 -6.31 -3.72 -10.46
CA TYR A 13 -6.07 -2.84 -9.32
C TYR A 13 -5.68 -3.63 -8.06
N THR A 14 -6.42 -4.70 -7.76
CA THR A 14 -6.09 -5.59 -6.62
C THR A 14 -4.71 -6.20 -6.76
N GLY A 15 -4.32 -6.60 -7.96
CA GLY A 15 -2.97 -7.10 -8.27
C GLY A 15 -1.89 -6.08 -7.91
N ILE A 16 -2.02 -4.85 -8.41
CA ILE A 16 -1.07 -3.76 -8.16
C ILE A 16 -0.94 -3.46 -6.66
N VAL A 17 -2.07 -3.33 -5.95
CA VAL A 17 -2.05 -3.01 -4.51
C VAL A 17 -1.39 -4.13 -3.70
N ASN A 18 -1.63 -5.39 -4.07
CA ASN A 18 -0.95 -6.53 -3.44
C ASN A 18 0.55 -6.53 -3.74
N GLU A 19 0.95 -6.18 -4.96
CA GLU A 19 2.36 -6.09 -5.33
C GLU A 19 3.09 -5.02 -4.49
N ILE A 20 2.50 -3.83 -4.33
CA ILE A 20 3.02 -2.77 -3.45
C ILE A 20 3.18 -3.30 -2.03
N LYS A 21 2.11 -3.92 -1.49
CA LYS A 21 2.12 -4.50 -0.15
C LYS A 21 3.27 -5.49 0.04
N ASN A 22 3.41 -6.44 -0.89
CA ASN A 22 4.36 -7.53 -0.78
C ASN A 22 5.80 -7.03 -0.96
N LYS A 23 6.05 -6.18 -1.96
CA LYS A 23 7.37 -5.57 -2.17
C LYS A 23 7.79 -4.72 -0.97
N ALA A 24 6.89 -3.88 -0.45
CA ALA A 24 7.17 -3.09 0.74
C ALA A 24 7.45 -3.98 1.96
N SER A 25 6.73 -5.08 2.14
CA SER A 25 6.98 -6.03 3.24
C SER A 25 8.35 -6.72 3.14
N SER A 26 8.86 -6.91 1.92
CA SER A 26 10.19 -7.48 1.67
C SER A 26 11.34 -6.49 1.77
N CYS A 27 11.06 -5.17 1.82
CA CYS A 27 12.05 -4.17 2.18
C CYS A 27 12.32 -4.28 3.68
N GLN A 28 13.34 -5.05 4.02
CA GLN A 28 13.85 -5.17 5.38
C GLN A 28 15.36 -4.92 5.36
N LEU A 29 15.81 -3.94 6.14
CA LEU A 29 17.23 -3.82 6.45
C LEU A 29 17.64 -4.95 7.41
N ALA A 30 18.83 -5.50 7.20
CA ALA A 30 19.39 -6.51 8.09
C ALA A 30 19.45 -5.98 9.54
N GLU A 31 19.26 -6.85 10.53
CA GLU A 31 19.23 -6.45 11.94
C GLU A 31 20.50 -5.71 12.34
N LYS A 32 20.33 -4.41 12.61
CA LYS A 32 21.20 -3.48 13.33
C LYS A 32 22.70 -3.88 13.38
N PRO A 33 23.44 -3.79 12.26
CA PRO A 33 24.90 -3.88 12.23
C PRO A 33 25.58 -2.95 13.25
N LEU A 34 24.94 -1.86 13.66
CA LEU A 34 25.40 -0.94 14.70
C LEU A 34 25.58 -1.58 16.09
N GLU A 35 24.82 -2.62 16.44
CA GLU A 35 25.00 -3.31 17.73
C GLU A 35 26.31 -4.11 17.76
N SER A 36 26.85 -4.45 16.58
CA SER A 36 28.06 -5.28 16.44
C SER A 36 29.38 -4.49 16.42
N ILE A 37 29.38 -3.19 16.13
CA ILE A 37 30.61 -2.42 15.87
C ILE A 37 31.00 -1.57 17.09
N LYS A 38 31.51 -2.24 18.13
CA LYS A 38 32.06 -1.59 19.34
C LYS A 38 33.21 -0.61 19.06
N THR A 39 33.96 -0.83 17.99
CA THR A 39 35.16 -0.06 17.62
C THR A 39 34.87 1.36 17.13
N TRP A 40 33.65 1.64 16.65
CA TRP A 40 33.31 2.94 16.07
C TRP A 40 32.77 3.94 17.11
N GLY A 41 32.16 3.46 18.21
CA GLY A 41 31.53 4.34 19.20
C GLY A 41 32.48 5.32 19.91
N GLY A 42 33.79 5.05 19.88
CA GLY A 42 34.81 5.92 20.45
C GLY A 42 35.30 7.04 19.52
N THR A 43 34.95 7.02 18.23
CA THR A 43 35.38 8.02 17.25
C THR A 43 34.26 8.99 16.91
N ASP A 44 34.60 10.22 16.56
CA ASP A 44 33.58 11.21 16.16
C ASP A 44 32.85 10.81 14.88
N VAL A 45 33.58 10.19 13.94
CA VAL A 45 32.99 9.61 12.72
C VAL A 45 31.97 8.53 13.07
N GLY A 46 32.27 7.66 14.04
CA GLY A 46 31.36 6.59 14.43
C GLY A 46 30.11 7.07 15.14
N LYS A 47 30.18 8.16 15.92
CA LYS A 47 29.00 8.82 16.51
C LYS A 47 28.08 9.39 15.43
N ILE A 48 28.63 10.14 14.47
CA ILE A 48 27.85 10.72 13.36
C ILE A 48 27.22 9.60 12.52
N MET A 49 27.99 8.58 12.17
CA MET A 49 27.51 7.47 11.35
C MET A 49 26.39 6.70 12.06
N LYS A 50 26.48 6.53 13.38
CA LYS A 50 25.43 5.91 14.19
C LYS A 50 24.11 6.69 14.10
N GLU A 51 24.14 8.00 14.28
CA GLU A 51 22.93 8.83 14.20
C GLU A 51 22.27 8.75 12.81
N VAL A 52 23.08 8.79 11.74
CA VAL A 52 22.59 8.63 10.36
C VAL A 52 21.93 7.27 10.16
N LEU A 53 22.58 6.19 10.58
CA LEU A 53 22.05 4.83 10.46
C LEU A 53 20.77 4.64 11.29
N ASP A 54 20.71 5.15 12.52
CA ASP A 54 19.51 5.10 13.35
C ASP A 54 18.32 5.80 12.65
N SER A 55 18.57 6.96 12.02
CA SER A 55 17.56 7.66 11.21
C SER A 55 17.12 6.85 9.99
N VAL A 56 18.04 6.12 9.34
CA VAL A 56 17.72 5.25 8.20
C VAL A 56 16.82 4.10 8.65
N TYR A 57 17.13 3.43 9.76
CA TYR A 57 16.29 2.36 10.33
C TYR A 57 14.89 2.86 10.70
N ALA A 58 14.81 4.01 11.38
CA ALA A 58 13.52 4.60 11.74
C ALA A 58 12.68 4.95 10.50
N THR A 59 13.32 5.46 9.44
CA THR A 59 12.65 5.80 8.18
C THR A 59 12.20 4.54 7.43
N GLU A 60 13.03 3.50 7.40
CA GLU A 60 12.69 2.21 6.78
C GLU A 60 11.50 1.56 7.48
N GLU A 61 11.48 1.52 8.81
CA GLU A 61 10.35 0.99 9.59
C GLU A 61 9.05 1.75 9.27
N LEU A 62 9.12 3.09 9.27
CA LEU A 62 7.97 3.93 8.95
C LEU A 62 7.49 3.69 7.51
N TYR A 63 8.40 3.72 6.54
CA TYR A 63 8.08 3.47 5.14
C TYR A 63 7.45 2.09 4.93
N LYS A 64 8.03 1.05 5.55
CA LYS A 64 7.49 -0.30 5.49
C LYS A 64 6.08 -0.35 6.05
N LYS A 65 5.84 0.22 7.24
CA LYS A 65 4.50 0.24 7.84
C LYS A 65 3.48 0.94 6.95
N GLN A 66 3.82 2.09 6.38
CA GLN A 66 2.89 2.83 5.53
C GLN A 66 2.61 2.08 4.22
N SER A 67 3.65 1.59 3.55
CA SER A 67 3.55 1.01 2.21
C SER A 67 3.09 -0.44 2.21
N SER A 68 3.33 -1.21 3.28
CA SER A 68 2.85 -2.60 3.39
C SER A 68 1.45 -2.72 4.00
N TYR A 69 1.00 -1.71 4.73
CA TYR A 69 -0.25 -1.80 5.47
C TYR A 69 -1.20 -0.62 5.23
N SER A 70 -0.84 0.58 5.68
CA SER A 70 -1.77 1.73 5.68
C SER A 70 -2.27 2.09 4.28
N LEU A 71 -1.35 2.22 3.33
CA LEU A 71 -1.66 2.57 1.95
C LEU A 71 -2.45 1.45 1.26
N PRO A 72 -2.00 0.17 1.27
CA PRO A 72 -2.81 -0.93 0.74
C PRO A 72 -4.21 -1.02 1.34
N ALA A 73 -4.35 -0.84 2.66
CA ALA A 73 -5.66 -0.88 3.32
C ALA A 73 -6.60 0.23 2.83
N ALA A 74 -6.09 1.45 2.65
CA ALA A 74 -6.87 2.56 2.09
C ALA A 74 -7.27 2.31 0.63
N LEU A 75 -6.34 1.80 -0.19
CA LEU A 75 -6.59 1.48 -1.59
C LEU A 75 -7.61 0.34 -1.75
N PHE A 76 -7.55 -0.70 -0.91
CA PHE A 76 -8.58 -1.74 -0.90
C PHE A 76 -9.95 -1.21 -0.50
N LYS A 77 -10.03 -0.30 0.48
CA LYS A 77 -11.31 0.35 0.82
C LYS A 77 -11.88 1.15 -0.35
N LEU A 78 -11.04 1.85 -1.11
CA LEU A 78 -11.47 2.56 -2.31
C LEU A 78 -12.05 1.58 -3.35
N ARG A 79 -11.33 0.49 -3.65
CA ARG A 79 -11.82 -0.57 -4.53
C ARG A 79 -13.15 -1.13 -4.07
N ASP A 80 -13.28 -1.46 -2.78
CA ASP A 80 -14.49 -2.04 -2.23
C ASP A 80 -15.68 -1.09 -2.34
N SER A 81 -15.45 0.21 -2.18
CA SER A 81 -16.47 1.24 -2.42
C SER A 81 -16.96 1.25 -3.87
N VAL A 82 -16.06 1.12 -4.85
CA VAL A 82 -16.42 1.03 -6.28
C VAL A 82 -17.26 -0.22 -6.54
N VAL A 83 -16.79 -1.40 -6.10
CA VAL A 83 -17.52 -2.67 -6.25
C VAL A 83 -18.91 -2.63 -5.62
N ASN A 84 -19.02 -2.06 -4.42
CA ASN A 84 -20.30 -1.95 -3.73
C ASN A 84 -21.27 -1.01 -4.46
N THR A 85 -20.75 0.07 -5.04
CA THR A 85 -21.55 1.02 -5.83
C THR A 85 -22.05 0.34 -7.10
N ASP A 86 -21.18 -0.33 -7.86
CA ASP A 86 -21.56 -1.07 -9.07
C ASP A 86 -22.61 -2.14 -8.77
N LYS A 87 -22.45 -2.88 -7.67
CA LYS A 87 -23.42 -3.90 -7.23
C LYS A 87 -24.77 -3.29 -6.85
N ALA A 88 -24.77 -2.14 -6.18
CA ALA A 88 -26.01 -1.44 -5.83
C ALA A 88 -26.74 -0.95 -7.09
N LEU A 89 -26.01 -0.34 -8.02
CA LEU A 89 -26.55 0.13 -9.30
C LEU A 89 -27.10 -1.04 -10.13
N SER A 90 -26.34 -2.12 -10.27
CA SER A 90 -26.78 -3.32 -11.00
C SER A 90 -28.10 -3.89 -10.46
N LYS A 91 -28.30 -3.89 -9.14
CA LYS A 91 -29.55 -4.34 -8.51
C LYS A 91 -30.72 -3.36 -8.66
N SER A 92 -30.43 -2.08 -8.89
CA SER A 92 -31.45 -1.04 -9.05
C SER A 92 -32.06 -1.02 -10.45
N ILE A 93 -31.37 -1.60 -11.44
CA ILE A 93 -31.86 -1.71 -12.81
C ILE A 93 -32.87 -2.85 -12.87
N LYS A 94 -34.14 -2.52 -13.06
CA LYS A 94 -35.17 -3.48 -13.47
C LYS A 94 -35.10 -3.64 -14.98
N VAL A 95 -34.78 -4.84 -15.45
CA VAL A 95 -34.86 -5.17 -16.87
C VAL A 95 -36.29 -5.65 -17.11
N GLU A 96 -37.08 -4.87 -17.85
CA GLU A 96 -38.33 -5.36 -18.39
C GLU A 96 -37.98 -6.43 -19.44
N GLN A 97 -38.29 -7.69 -19.14
CA GLN A 97 -38.27 -8.74 -20.14
C GLN A 97 -39.51 -8.55 -21.00
N ASP A 98 -39.34 -8.02 -22.21
CA ASP A 98 -40.37 -8.08 -23.24
C ASP A 98 -40.69 -9.55 -23.51
N SER A 99 -41.80 -10.02 -22.94
CA SER A 99 -42.38 -11.34 -23.17
C SER A 99 -43.12 -11.37 -24.52
N ASN A 100 -42.44 -11.00 -25.61
CA ASN A 100 -42.97 -11.03 -26.97
C ASN A 100 -42.01 -11.78 -27.90
N GLY A 101 -41.75 -13.04 -27.56
CA GLY A 101 -41.06 -14.01 -28.40
C GLY A 101 -41.73 -15.38 -28.30
N GLU A 102 -43.03 -15.43 -28.60
CA GLU A 102 -43.72 -16.65 -29.07
C GLU A 102 -43.66 -16.71 -30.61
#